data_AF-A0A6I3ZJ51-F1
#
_entry.id   AF-A0A6I3ZJ51-F1
#
_cell.length_a   1.000
_cell.length_b   1.000
_cell.length_c   1.000
_cell.angle_alpha   90.00
_cell.angle_beta   90.00
_cell.angle_gamma   90.00
#
_symmetry.space_group_name_H-M   'P 1'
#
loop_
_entity.id
_entity.type
_entity.pdbx_description
1 polymer ?
#
loop_
_entity_poly.entity_id
_entity_poly.type
_entity_poly.pdbx_seq_one_letter_code
_entity_poly.pdbx_strand_id
1 'polypeptide(L)'
;MDTTANGSTAPAANRRATPANSENAADPGALPRLRGKLGVGSISLMIIAGAAPLCVVGGPMVLGLGLGNGAGLPIGYVATLVVLLLFVIGFTTMTPFVRSAGAFYSYVHAGLGRAAGIGTGYLAMLSYTCIFIGLFILFGTGVDALVKSYGGPALPWWLWAGVGLALTLYLGYRDVELSGKVLGVLLVAEVSIVLALDFCIVARGGGPEGLFGGLFSLKTIFSGAPGVGLIFAVLSFIGIEAAAVFRDEARDPARTVRRATVISVVVVGLFYTFTSWAVISGVGESRVVQTATADPEGLFSAVALQYLGRVGADLTVAMFVTSTFAAALTWHNILARYTFSLASRGLLPTTLSVSHPKHGSPHRGAVAVAAVTGAVLAGGIVIGLDPMSEIYTWTSGLGSIGYVVLLILTCSAVLAFFRREPHGAPVTRTLIAPLIGMVGLLAILAIMLLNLDLLAGNSRVVSVVIIVSLIAAFALGPVVGKLLPASGRQE
;
A
#
# COMPACT_ATOMS: atom_id res chain seq x y z
N MET A 1 65.21 -6.93 -63.97
CA MET A 1 64.68 -7.36 -65.27
C MET A 1 63.71 -8.48 -64.95
N ASP A 2 62.41 -8.43 -65.15
CA ASP A 2 61.47 -7.49 -65.77
C ASP A 2 60.07 -8.02 -65.35
N THR A 3 59.11 -7.19 -64.88
CA THR A 3 57.97 -6.66 -65.68
C THR A 3 57.34 -7.71 -66.61
N THR A 4 56.04 -7.98 -66.75
CA THR A 4 54.73 -7.33 -66.48
C THR A 4 53.64 -8.34 -66.91
N ALA A 5 52.55 -8.51 -66.15
CA ALA A 5 51.16 -8.14 -66.46
C ALA A 5 50.42 -8.83 -67.65
N ASN A 6 49.31 -9.52 -67.31
CA ASN A 6 48.00 -9.70 -67.98
C ASN A 6 47.48 -11.12 -67.70
N GLY A 7 46.23 -11.43 -67.33
CA GLY A 7 44.98 -10.69 -67.31
C GLY A 7 43.85 -11.65 -67.72
N SER A 8 42.78 -11.74 -66.90
CA SER A 8 41.44 -12.27 -67.21
C SER A 8 41.15 -13.78 -67.12
N THR A 9 40.44 -14.23 -66.07
CA THR A 9 38.99 -14.56 -66.09
C THR A 9 38.57 -15.25 -64.78
N ALA A 10 37.49 -14.75 -64.16
CA ALA A 10 36.80 -15.35 -63.02
C ALA A 10 35.77 -16.41 -63.50
N PRO A 11 35.18 -17.30 -62.67
CA PRO A 11 34.33 -16.90 -61.54
C PRO A 11 34.37 -17.76 -60.24
N ALA A 12 34.00 -17.07 -59.15
CA ALA A 12 33.20 -17.51 -58.00
C ALA A 12 33.65 -18.69 -57.09
N ALA A 13 34.09 -18.34 -55.87
CA ALA A 13 33.67 -19.02 -54.64
C ALA A 13 33.85 -18.09 -53.42
N ASN A 14 32.75 -17.45 -52.99
CA ASN A 14 32.68 -16.60 -51.81
C ASN A 14 32.36 -17.47 -50.57
N ARG A 15 33.36 -17.85 -49.76
CA ARG A 15 33.12 -18.40 -48.42
C ARG A 15 32.91 -17.24 -47.45
N ARG A 16 31.65 -16.86 -47.21
CA ARG A 16 31.27 -16.05 -46.04
C ARG A 16 31.37 -16.91 -44.79
N ALA A 17 32.19 -16.46 -43.83
CA ALA A 17 32.17 -16.93 -42.46
C ALA A 17 30.81 -16.64 -41.82
N THR A 18 30.18 -17.68 -41.26
CA THR A 18 28.96 -17.58 -40.45
C THR A 18 29.38 -17.25 -39.01
N PRO A 19 28.85 -16.22 -38.35
CA PRO A 19 29.09 -16.02 -36.93
C PRO A 19 28.34 -17.10 -36.13
N ALA A 20 29.05 -17.79 -35.25
CA ALA A 20 28.49 -18.82 -34.39
C ALA A 20 27.49 -18.20 -33.40
N ASN A 21 26.28 -18.77 -33.37
CA ASN A 21 25.29 -18.56 -32.32
C ASN A 21 25.88 -18.98 -30.97
N SER A 22 26.17 -18.03 -30.09
CA SER A 22 26.35 -18.30 -28.66
C SER A 22 24.99 -18.46 -28.00
N GLU A 23 24.37 -19.63 -28.17
CA GLU A 23 23.24 -20.05 -27.35
C GLU A 23 23.71 -20.34 -25.92
N ASN A 24 23.39 -19.39 -25.03
CA ASN A 24 23.08 -19.56 -23.60
C ASN A 24 23.46 -20.90 -22.96
N ALA A 25 24.66 -20.97 -22.39
CA ALA A 25 24.88 -21.83 -21.22
C ALA A 25 24.14 -21.19 -20.04
N ALA A 26 23.06 -21.84 -19.59
CA ALA A 26 22.38 -21.47 -18.36
C ALA A 26 23.30 -21.74 -17.16
N ASP A 27 23.52 -20.70 -16.34
CA ASP A 27 24.26 -20.79 -15.09
C ASP A 27 23.43 -21.57 -14.05
N PRO A 28 23.90 -22.72 -13.50
CA PRO A 28 23.10 -23.61 -12.65
C PRO A 28 22.71 -23.07 -11.25
N GLY A 29 22.92 -21.78 -10.97
CA GLY A 29 22.59 -21.14 -9.69
C GLY A 29 21.68 -19.90 -9.79
N ALA A 30 21.28 -19.48 -10.99
CA ALA A 30 20.47 -18.28 -11.15
C ALA A 30 18.97 -18.57 -10.90
N LEU A 31 18.41 -17.93 -9.85
CA LEU A 31 16.96 -17.94 -9.61
C LEU A 31 16.19 -17.56 -10.90
N PRO A 32 15.04 -18.18 -11.19
CA PRO A 32 14.22 -17.85 -12.36
C PRO A 32 13.90 -16.35 -12.37
N ARG A 33 14.43 -15.61 -13.34
CA ARG A 33 14.17 -14.18 -13.50
C ARG A 33 12.97 -13.97 -14.42
N LEU A 34 11.95 -13.29 -13.92
CA LEU A 34 10.85 -12.81 -14.77
C LEU A 34 11.43 -11.80 -15.78
N ARG A 35 11.19 -12.02 -17.07
CA ARG A 35 11.75 -11.17 -18.14
C ARG A 35 10.94 -9.89 -18.31
N GLY A 36 11.57 -8.75 -18.06
CA GLY A 36 10.91 -7.46 -18.02
C GLY A 36 10.29 -7.00 -19.34
N LYS A 37 8.96 -6.88 -19.35
CA LYS A 37 8.17 -6.29 -20.45
C LYS A 37 7.23 -5.18 -19.96
N LEU A 38 7.09 -4.97 -18.64
CA LEU A 38 6.13 -4.03 -18.09
C LEU A 38 6.59 -2.58 -18.28
N GLY A 39 5.68 -1.77 -18.81
CA GLY A 39 5.86 -0.33 -19.00
C GLY A 39 5.40 0.48 -17.78
N VAL A 40 5.51 1.81 -17.88
CA VAL A 40 5.11 2.73 -16.81
C VAL A 40 3.63 2.60 -16.50
N GLY A 41 2.79 2.64 -17.53
CA GLY A 41 1.33 2.57 -17.35
C GLY A 41 0.85 1.26 -16.71
N SER A 42 1.41 0.12 -17.11
CA SER A 42 1.03 -1.17 -16.51
C SER A 42 1.41 -1.24 -15.04
N ILE A 43 2.63 -0.81 -14.67
CA ILE A 43 3.06 -0.81 -13.27
C ILE A 43 2.25 0.22 -12.47
N SER A 44 1.96 1.40 -13.02
CA SER A 44 1.07 2.38 -12.37
C SER A 44 -0.31 1.81 -12.09
N LEU A 45 -0.96 1.17 -13.09
CA LEU A 45 -2.27 0.54 -12.89
C LEU A 45 -2.20 -0.57 -11.82
N MET A 46 -1.14 -1.38 -11.79
CA MET A 46 -0.96 -2.41 -10.78
C MET A 46 -0.77 -1.82 -9.36
N ILE A 47 -0.03 -0.72 -9.22
CA ILE A 47 0.14 -0.01 -7.94
C ILE A 47 -1.20 0.56 -7.48
N ILE A 48 -1.88 1.31 -8.35
CA ILE A 48 -3.15 1.97 -8.01
C ILE A 48 -4.21 0.92 -7.68
N ALA A 49 -4.27 -0.18 -8.42
CA ALA A 49 -5.24 -1.22 -8.16
C ALA A 49 -4.95 -1.99 -6.87
N GLY A 50 -3.67 -2.19 -6.52
CA GLY A 50 -3.28 -2.73 -5.22
C GLY A 50 -3.65 -1.83 -4.03
N ALA A 51 -3.74 -0.52 -4.25
CA ALA A 51 -4.21 0.44 -3.25
C ALA A 51 -5.74 0.44 -3.07
N ALA A 52 -6.49 -0.23 -3.98
CA ALA A 52 -7.94 -0.39 -3.94
C ALA A 52 -8.70 0.94 -3.70
N PRO A 53 -8.77 1.84 -4.69
CA PRO A 53 -9.26 3.20 -4.48
C PRO A 53 -10.69 3.26 -3.95
N LEU A 54 -11.56 2.35 -4.38
CA LEU A 54 -12.93 2.32 -3.87
C LEU A 54 -13.01 1.83 -2.41
N CYS A 55 -12.17 0.87 -2.01
CA CYS A 55 -12.00 0.48 -0.60
C CYS A 55 -11.61 1.69 0.26
N VAL A 56 -10.69 2.53 -0.23
CA VAL A 56 -10.28 3.76 0.46
C VAL A 56 -11.44 4.75 0.62
N VAL A 57 -12.17 5.00 -0.47
CA VAL A 57 -13.28 5.98 -0.49
C VAL A 57 -14.43 5.53 0.41
N GLY A 58 -14.75 4.23 0.44
CA GLY A 58 -15.83 3.69 1.28
C GLY A 58 -15.43 3.40 2.74
N GLY A 59 -14.15 3.32 3.08
CA GLY A 59 -13.67 2.98 4.42
C GLY A 59 -12.86 4.12 5.07
N PRO A 60 -11.51 4.12 4.92
CA PRO A 60 -10.62 5.14 5.50
C PRO A 60 -11.10 6.59 5.30
N MET A 61 -11.58 6.95 4.11
CA MET A 61 -12.04 8.30 3.83
C MET A 61 -13.24 8.68 4.70
N VAL A 62 -14.25 7.80 4.81
CA VAL A 62 -15.44 8.07 5.62
C VAL A 62 -15.06 8.19 7.10
N LEU A 63 -14.17 7.33 7.58
CA LEU A 63 -13.66 7.43 8.95
C LEU A 63 -12.83 8.70 9.19
N GLY A 64 -12.07 9.15 8.19
CA GLY A 64 -11.39 10.44 8.22
C GLY A 64 -12.36 11.63 8.27
N LEU A 65 -13.52 11.53 7.61
CA LEU A 65 -14.58 12.54 7.66
C LEU A 65 -15.30 12.55 9.01
N GLY A 66 -15.57 11.38 9.59
CA GLY A 66 -16.30 11.26 10.86
C GLY A 66 -15.44 11.52 12.09
N LEU A 67 -14.27 10.89 12.18
CA LEU A 67 -13.41 10.92 13.36
C LEU A 67 -12.27 11.95 13.26
N GLY A 68 -11.98 12.44 12.06
CA GLY A 68 -10.87 13.35 11.79
C GLY A 68 -11.22 14.84 11.89
N ASN A 69 -10.72 15.62 10.93
CA ASN A 69 -11.01 17.04 10.78
C ASN A 69 -12.15 17.34 9.81
N GLY A 70 -13.01 16.35 9.51
CA GLY A 70 -14.22 16.53 8.72
C GLY A 70 -13.96 17.18 7.36
N ALA A 71 -14.56 18.36 7.16
CA ALA A 71 -14.41 19.13 5.93
C ALA A 71 -12.95 19.53 5.59
N GLY A 72 -12.02 19.46 6.56
CA GLY A 72 -10.59 19.68 6.35
C GLY A 72 -9.85 18.49 5.73
N LEU A 73 -10.48 17.31 5.59
CA LEU A 73 -9.84 16.09 5.09
C LEU A 73 -9.16 16.22 3.70
N PRO A 74 -9.72 16.95 2.71
CA PRO A 74 -9.07 17.11 1.40
C PRO A 74 -7.64 17.68 1.51
N ILE A 75 -7.41 18.61 2.44
CA ILE A 75 -6.08 19.18 2.68
C ILE A 75 -5.14 18.16 3.34
N GLY A 76 -5.67 17.24 4.15
CA GLY A 76 -4.92 16.09 4.66
C GLY A 76 -4.40 15.19 3.52
N TYR A 77 -5.21 14.94 2.49
CA TYR A 77 -4.78 14.22 1.28
C TYR A 77 -3.72 14.98 0.49
N VAL A 78 -3.87 16.29 0.30
CA VAL A 78 -2.86 17.14 -0.38
C VAL A 78 -1.54 17.17 0.40
N ALA A 79 -1.59 17.34 1.72
CA ALA A 79 -0.41 17.35 2.57
C ALA A 79 0.34 16.01 2.48
N THR A 80 -0.40 14.90 2.58
CA THR A 80 0.15 13.55 2.45
C THR A 80 0.77 13.33 1.07
N LEU A 81 0.07 13.73 0.00
CA LEU A 81 0.56 13.67 -1.38
C LEU A 81 1.91 14.38 -1.54
N VAL A 82 2.02 15.63 -1.08
CA VAL A 82 3.25 16.43 -1.21
C VAL A 82 4.41 15.77 -0.47
N VAL A 83 4.18 15.32 0.77
CA VAL A 83 5.21 14.67 1.58
C VAL A 83 5.66 13.34 0.96
N LEU A 84 4.72 12.53 0.48
CA LEU A 84 5.03 11.25 -0.18
C LEU A 84 5.73 11.43 -1.53
N LEU A 85 5.44 12.49 -2.29
CA LEU A 85 6.20 12.79 -3.50
C LEU A 85 7.68 13.07 -3.21
N LEU A 86 7.97 13.84 -2.17
CA LEU A 86 9.34 14.13 -1.73
C LEU A 86 10.05 12.86 -1.25
N PHE A 87 9.34 12.02 -0.49
CA PHE A 87 9.82 10.70 -0.08
C PHE A 87 10.18 9.82 -1.29
N VAL A 88 9.28 9.70 -2.27
CA VAL A 88 9.44 8.85 -3.46
C VAL A 88 10.65 9.26 -4.28
N ILE A 89 10.96 10.56 -4.38
CA ILE A 89 12.15 11.03 -5.09
C ILE A 89 13.42 10.43 -4.49
N GLY A 90 13.59 10.49 -3.17
CA GLY A 90 14.76 9.92 -2.48
C GLY A 90 14.79 8.39 -2.54
N PHE A 91 13.67 7.76 -2.18
CA PHE A 91 13.50 6.30 -2.18
C PHE A 91 13.84 5.68 -3.54
N THR A 92 13.25 6.20 -4.61
CA THR A 92 13.47 5.66 -5.97
C THR A 92 14.87 5.94 -6.51
N THR A 93 15.56 6.95 -5.98
CA THR A 93 16.96 7.22 -6.33
C THR A 93 17.90 6.17 -5.73
N MET A 94 17.57 5.61 -4.56
CA MET A 94 18.33 4.52 -3.92
C MET A 94 18.00 3.14 -4.51
N THR A 95 16.82 2.95 -5.12
CA THR A 95 16.38 1.66 -5.68
C THR A 95 17.42 0.94 -6.55
N PRO A 96 18.15 1.60 -7.49
CA PRO A 96 19.16 0.93 -8.30
C PRO A 96 20.23 0.18 -7.49
N PHE A 97 20.57 0.69 -6.30
CA PHE A 97 21.66 0.20 -5.45
C PHE A 97 21.25 -0.96 -4.52
N VAL A 98 19.96 -1.14 -4.27
CA VAL A 98 19.45 -2.18 -3.37
C VAL A 98 18.97 -3.36 -4.20
N ARG A 99 19.75 -4.46 -4.24
CA ARG A 99 19.47 -5.63 -5.09
C ARG A 99 18.44 -6.60 -4.51
N SER A 100 18.22 -6.58 -3.19
CA SER A 100 17.41 -7.59 -2.51
C SER A 100 15.95 -7.17 -2.37
N ALA A 101 15.04 -7.96 -2.95
CA ALA A 101 13.59 -7.85 -2.81
C ALA A 101 13.18 -8.05 -1.33
N GLY A 102 13.20 -6.95 -0.58
CA GLY A 102 12.76 -6.86 0.80
C GLY A 102 12.31 -5.43 1.04
N ALA A 103 11.01 -5.18 0.95
CA ALA A 103 10.39 -3.86 1.11
C ALA A 103 10.87 -3.17 2.40
N PHE A 104 11.28 -1.91 2.28
CA PHE A 104 11.92 -0.99 3.25
C PHE A 104 13.09 -1.53 4.10
N TYR A 105 12.98 -2.73 4.67
CA TYR A 105 14.05 -3.50 5.34
C TYR A 105 15.37 -3.43 4.57
N SER A 106 15.38 -3.74 3.26
CA SER A 106 16.63 -3.82 2.49
C SER A 106 17.29 -2.46 2.33
N TYR A 107 16.50 -1.40 2.21
CA TYR A 107 16.98 -0.02 2.12
C TYR A 107 17.58 0.43 3.45
N VAL A 108 16.87 0.17 4.56
CA VAL A 108 17.34 0.50 5.90
C VAL A 108 18.58 -0.30 6.27
N HIS A 109 18.66 -1.57 5.88
CA HIS A 109 19.84 -2.40 6.06
C HIS A 109 21.06 -1.80 5.33
N ALA A 110 20.89 -1.39 4.07
CA ALA A 110 21.97 -0.81 3.27
C ALA A 110 22.43 0.58 3.77
N GLY A 111 21.50 1.42 4.25
CA GLY A 111 21.84 2.78 4.71
C GLY A 111 22.25 2.87 6.18
N LEU A 112 21.52 2.22 7.08
CA LEU A 112 21.68 2.31 8.54
C LEU A 112 22.29 1.06 9.18
N GLY A 113 22.51 0.00 8.40
CA GLY A 113 23.14 -1.24 8.84
C GLY A 113 22.17 -2.32 9.30
N ARG A 114 22.73 -3.49 9.61
CA ARG A 114 21.99 -4.74 9.84
C ARG A 114 20.95 -4.68 10.96
N ALA A 115 21.30 -4.12 12.11
CA ALA A 115 20.40 -4.08 13.27
C ALA A 115 19.13 -3.25 12.99
N ALA A 116 19.32 -2.05 12.42
CA ALA A 116 18.20 -1.19 12.01
C ALA A 116 17.39 -1.82 10.88
N GLY A 117 18.06 -2.49 9.92
CA GLY A 117 17.39 -3.28 8.90
C GLY A 117 16.42 -4.28 9.51
N ILE A 118 16.90 -5.20 10.36
CA ILE A 118 16.07 -6.23 11.02
C ILE A 118 14.92 -5.61 11.82
N GLY A 119 15.16 -4.52 12.55
CA GLY A 119 14.11 -3.80 13.27
C GLY A 119 13.00 -3.32 12.34
N THR A 120 13.35 -2.71 11.21
CA THR A 120 12.41 -2.29 10.16
C THR A 120 11.62 -3.47 9.60
N GLY A 121 12.22 -4.65 9.47
CA GLY A 121 11.54 -5.87 9.01
C GLY A 121 10.40 -6.31 9.95
N TYR A 122 10.66 -6.35 11.26
CA TYR A 122 9.62 -6.67 12.24
C TYR A 122 8.56 -5.59 12.35
N LEU A 123 8.97 -4.32 12.33
CA LEU A 123 8.06 -3.18 12.32
C LEU A 123 7.12 -3.23 11.10
N ALA A 124 7.65 -3.54 9.92
CA ALA A 124 6.87 -3.72 8.70
C ALA A 124 5.88 -4.88 8.82
N MET A 125 6.33 -6.03 9.33
CA MET A 125 5.45 -7.18 9.54
C MET A 125 4.26 -6.84 10.45
N LEU A 126 4.53 -6.20 11.59
CA LEU A 126 3.49 -5.77 12.52
C LEU A 126 2.53 -4.78 11.85
N SER A 127 3.06 -3.72 11.25
CA SER A 127 2.26 -2.64 10.64
C SER A 127 1.36 -3.17 9.53
N TYR A 128 1.93 -3.96 8.61
CA TYR A 128 1.19 -4.55 7.50
C TYR A 128 0.18 -5.61 7.93
N THR A 129 0.46 -6.38 8.99
CA THR A 129 -0.52 -7.33 9.56
C THR A 129 -1.72 -6.58 10.14
N CYS A 130 -1.50 -5.45 10.81
CA CYS A 130 -2.58 -4.62 11.34
C CYS A 130 -3.46 -4.01 10.23
N ILE A 131 -2.86 -3.53 9.15
CA ILE A 131 -3.60 -3.06 7.97
C ILE A 131 -4.42 -4.21 7.35
N PHE A 132 -3.81 -5.39 7.24
CA PHE A 132 -4.46 -6.58 6.72
C PHE A 132 -5.66 -7.04 7.58
N ILE A 133 -5.57 -6.93 8.91
CA ILE A 133 -6.70 -7.17 9.81
C ILE A 133 -7.86 -6.20 9.52
N GLY A 134 -7.56 -4.91 9.35
CA GLY A 134 -8.56 -3.89 9.03
C GLY A 134 -9.35 -4.18 7.76
N LEU A 135 -8.72 -4.77 6.74
CA LEU A 135 -9.42 -5.14 5.49
C LEU A 135 -10.53 -6.17 5.70
N PHE A 136 -10.40 -7.09 6.65
CA PHE A 136 -11.47 -8.06 6.95
C PHE A 136 -12.61 -7.45 7.75
N ILE A 137 -12.35 -6.40 8.52
CA ILE A 137 -13.42 -5.62 9.13
C ILE A 137 -14.25 -4.94 8.04
N LEU A 138 -13.60 -4.18 7.16
CA LEU A 138 -14.28 -3.50 6.03
C LEU A 138 -15.01 -4.48 5.12
N PHE A 139 -14.40 -5.64 4.85
CA PHE A 139 -15.03 -6.68 4.04
C PHE A 139 -16.26 -7.25 4.74
N GLY A 140 -16.14 -7.59 6.04
CA GLY A 140 -17.22 -8.21 6.80
C GLY A 140 -18.44 -7.30 6.93
N THR A 141 -18.22 -6.02 7.26
CA THR A 141 -19.29 -5.03 7.38
C THR A 141 -19.85 -4.63 6.01
N GLY A 142 -18.99 -4.48 5.00
CA GLY A 142 -19.41 -4.18 3.63
C GLY A 142 -20.29 -5.28 3.01
N VAL A 143 -19.97 -6.55 3.24
CA VAL A 143 -20.81 -7.68 2.78
C VAL A 143 -22.14 -7.70 3.53
N ASP A 144 -22.15 -7.45 4.83
CA ASP A 144 -23.39 -7.37 5.60
C ASP A 144 -24.31 -6.24 5.08
N ALA A 145 -23.75 -5.05 4.84
CA ALA A 145 -24.47 -3.93 4.24
C ALA A 145 -25.02 -4.27 2.85
N LEU A 146 -24.23 -4.95 2.01
CA LEU A 146 -24.65 -5.42 0.69
C LEU A 146 -25.80 -6.43 0.79
N VAL A 147 -25.70 -7.43 1.67
CA VAL A 147 -26.74 -8.45 1.82
C VAL A 147 -28.05 -7.83 2.32
N LYS A 148 -27.97 -6.90 3.29
CA LYS A 148 -29.12 -6.14 3.77
C LYS A 148 -29.76 -5.28 2.70
N SER A 149 -28.97 -4.67 1.80
CA SER A 149 -29.51 -3.81 0.74
C SER A 149 -30.42 -4.57 -0.25
N TYR A 150 -30.21 -5.88 -0.41
CA TYR A 150 -31.05 -6.80 -1.19
C TYR A 150 -32.12 -7.54 -0.38
N GLY A 151 -32.35 -7.17 0.88
CA GLY A 151 -33.36 -7.80 1.76
C GLY A 151 -32.93 -9.15 2.32
N GLY A 152 -31.63 -9.46 2.32
CA GLY A 152 -31.07 -10.65 2.92
C GLY A 152 -31.04 -10.61 4.45
N PRO A 153 -30.58 -11.70 5.10
CA PRO A 153 -30.53 -11.79 6.55
C PRO A 153 -29.46 -10.86 7.14
N ALA A 154 -29.77 -10.27 8.30
CA ALA A 154 -28.79 -9.56 9.11
C ALA A 154 -27.92 -10.59 9.86
N LEU A 155 -26.72 -10.85 9.33
CA LEU A 155 -25.76 -11.77 9.93
C LEU A 155 -24.64 -10.97 10.61
N PRO A 156 -24.04 -11.49 11.69
CA PRO A 156 -22.89 -10.82 12.30
C PRO A 156 -21.72 -10.65 11.32
N TRP A 157 -21.10 -9.47 11.32
CA TRP A 157 -19.98 -9.10 10.45
C TRP A 157 -18.85 -10.14 10.44
N TRP A 158 -18.61 -10.80 11.58
CA TRP A 158 -17.51 -11.74 11.75
C TRP A 158 -17.70 -13.03 10.95
N LEU A 159 -18.93 -13.42 10.61
CA LEU A 159 -19.18 -14.54 9.71
C LEU A 159 -18.65 -14.22 8.31
N TRP A 160 -18.99 -13.03 7.80
CA TRP A 160 -18.52 -12.56 6.50
C TRP A 160 -17.02 -12.35 6.47
N ALA A 161 -16.45 -11.74 7.53
CA ALA A 161 -15.00 -11.60 7.69
C ALA A 161 -14.30 -12.97 7.70
N GLY A 162 -14.86 -13.97 8.41
CA GLY A 162 -14.34 -15.33 8.47
C GLY A 162 -14.38 -16.04 7.11
N VAL A 163 -15.48 -15.90 6.36
CA VAL A 163 -15.59 -16.41 4.98
C VAL A 163 -14.54 -15.74 4.08
N GLY A 164 -14.41 -14.41 4.15
CA GLY A 164 -13.39 -13.67 3.42
C GLY A 164 -11.99 -14.17 3.71
N LEU A 165 -11.64 -14.32 5.00
CA LEU A 165 -10.34 -14.83 5.44
C LEU A 165 -10.07 -16.25 4.95
N ALA A 166 -11.07 -17.14 5.02
CA ALA A 166 -10.96 -18.50 4.53
C ALA A 166 -10.73 -18.56 3.01
N LEU A 167 -11.45 -17.74 2.24
CA LEU A 167 -11.28 -17.63 0.79
C LEU A 167 -9.90 -17.05 0.44
N THR A 168 -9.48 -15.99 1.12
CA THR A 168 -8.15 -15.39 0.94
C THR A 168 -7.05 -16.39 1.23
N LEU A 169 -7.15 -17.16 2.33
CA LEU A 169 -6.19 -18.22 2.65
C LEU A 169 -6.19 -19.32 1.59
N TYR A 170 -7.37 -19.79 1.16
CA TYR A 170 -7.50 -20.84 0.16
C TYR A 170 -6.83 -20.48 -1.18
N LEU A 171 -7.03 -19.22 -1.62
CA LEU A 171 -6.46 -18.69 -2.86
C LEU A 171 -4.95 -18.42 -2.70
N GLY A 172 -4.54 -17.78 -1.60
CA GLY A 172 -3.12 -17.52 -1.32
C GLY A 172 -2.29 -18.80 -1.15
N TYR A 173 -2.87 -19.84 -0.54
CA TYR A 173 -2.23 -21.15 -0.42
C TYR A 173 -1.91 -21.77 -1.80
N ARG A 174 -2.71 -21.46 -2.83
CA ARG A 174 -2.51 -21.94 -4.20
C ARG A 174 -1.67 -21.01 -5.08
N ASP A 175 -1.09 -19.97 -4.51
CA ASP A 175 -0.41 -18.88 -5.24
C ASP A 175 -1.32 -18.20 -6.27
N VAL A 176 -2.63 -18.11 -5.98
CA VAL A 176 -3.56 -17.45 -6.89
C VAL A 176 -3.41 -15.94 -6.74
N GLU A 177 -2.76 -15.33 -7.71
CA GLU A 177 -2.77 -13.90 -7.92
C GLU A 177 -3.88 -13.53 -8.90
N LEU A 178 -4.61 -12.46 -8.60
CA LEU A 178 -5.51 -11.86 -9.58
C LEU A 178 -4.68 -11.40 -10.78
N SER A 179 -5.06 -11.84 -11.97
CA SER A 179 -4.40 -11.39 -13.20
C SER A 179 -4.41 -9.86 -13.25
N GLY A 180 -3.27 -9.25 -13.58
CA GLY A 180 -3.17 -7.79 -13.71
C GLY A 180 -4.20 -7.19 -14.70
N LYS A 181 -4.71 -8.00 -15.65
CA LYS A 181 -5.82 -7.61 -16.53
C LYS A 181 -7.15 -7.47 -15.77
N VAL A 182 -7.50 -8.45 -14.95
CA VAL A 182 -8.72 -8.44 -14.13
C VAL A 182 -8.66 -7.28 -13.14
N LEU A 183 -7.52 -7.16 -12.46
CA LEU A 183 -7.27 -6.09 -11.50
C LEU A 183 -7.33 -4.69 -12.17
N GLY A 184 -6.79 -4.56 -13.38
CA GLY A 184 -6.89 -3.33 -14.17
C GLY A 184 -8.32 -2.98 -14.60
N VAL A 185 -9.14 -3.97 -15.00
CA VAL A 185 -10.55 -3.75 -15.34
C VAL A 185 -11.35 -3.32 -14.11
N LEU A 186 -11.16 -4.01 -12.97
CA LEU A 186 -11.79 -3.63 -11.70
C LEU A 186 -11.40 -2.21 -11.31
N LEU A 187 -10.11 -1.86 -11.37
CA LEU A 187 -9.63 -0.52 -11.07
C LEU A 187 -10.29 0.54 -11.97
N VAL A 188 -10.34 0.32 -13.28
CA VAL A 188 -10.94 1.30 -14.20
C VAL A 188 -12.41 1.48 -13.89
N ALA A 189 -13.13 0.40 -13.62
CA ALA A 189 -14.53 0.47 -13.23
C ALA A 189 -14.68 1.24 -11.90
N GLU A 190 -13.86 0.93 -10.89
CA GLU A 190 -13.89 1.55 -9.55
C GLU A 190 -13.66 3.06 -9.63
N VAL A 191 -12.62 3.48 -10.34
CA VAL A 191 -12.33 4.90 -10.53
C VAL A 191 -13.45 5.58 -11.33
N SER A 192 -14.00 4.90 -12.34
CA SER A 192 -15.04 5.46 -13.19
C SER A 192 -16.35 5.68 -12.44
N ILE A 193 -16.80 4.76 -11.58
CA ILE A 193 -18.04 4.95 -10.82
C ILE A 193 -17.89 6.06 -9.77
N VAL A 194 -16.74 6.17 -9.12
CA VAL A 194 -16.48 7.25 -8.16
C VAL A 194 -16.41 8.59 -8.87
N LEU A 195 -15.68 8.69 -9.98
CA LEU A 195 -15.64 9.94 -10.75
C LEU A 195 -17.00 10.31 -11.31
N ALA A 196 -17.81 9.34 -11.75
CA ALA A 196 -19.17 9.60 -12.19
C ALA A 196 -20.02 10.19 -11.06
N LEU A 197 -19.88 9.67 -9.83
CA LEU A 197 -20.50 10.24 -8.63
C LEU A 197 -20.02 11.68 -8.39
N ASP A 198 -18.70 11.88 -8.35
CA ASP A 198 -18.08 13.18 -8.06
C ASP A 198 -18.52 14.26 -9.07
N PHE A 199 -18.46 13.94 -10.37
CA PHE A 199 -18.91 14.86 -11.41
C PHE A 199 -20.42 15.10 -11.37
N CYS A 200 -21.23 14.10 -10.99
CA CYS A 200 -22.66 14.28 -10.82
C CYS A 200 -22.98 15.25 -9.66
N ILE A 201 -22.26 15.14 -8.54
CA ILE A 201 -22.38 16.07 -7.41
C ILE A 201 -22.05 17.50 -7.87
N VAL A 202 -20.94 17.67 -8.58
CA VAL A 202 -20.51 19.00 -9.07
C VAL A 202 -21.51 19.57 -10.08
N ALA A 203 -21.95 18.76 -11.04
CA ALA A 203 -22.89 19.19 -12.08
C ALA A 203 -24.26 19.61 -11.52
N ARG A 204 -24.67 19.04 -10.38
CA ARG A 204 -25.90 19.43 -9.67
C ARG A 204 -25.70 20.60 -8.69
N GLY A 205 -24.48 21.15 -8.61
CA GLY A 205 -24.16 22.29 -7.74
C GLY A 205 -23.92 21.93 -6.28
N GLY A 206 -23.71 20.66 -5.95
CA GLY A 206 -23.54 20.17 -4.57
C GLY A 206 -24.83 19.75 -3.89
N GLY A 207 -24.80 19.72 -2.56
CA GLY A 207 -25.93 19.44 -1.68
C GLY A 207 -26.67 20.72 -1.28
N PRO A 208 -27.44 20.69 -0.16
CA PRO A 208 -28.19 21.84 0.33
C PRO A 208 -27.36 23.10 0.66
N GLU A 209 -26.06 22.93 0.89
CA GLU A 209 -25.11 24.01 1.19
C GLU A 209 -24.31 24.47 -0.04
N GLY A 210 -24.57 23.88 -1.22
CA GLY A 210 -23.82 24.15 -2.44
C GLY A 210 -22.45 23.47 -2.49
N LEU A 211 -21.58 23.95 -3.37
CA LEU A 211 -20.21 23.45 -3.49
C LEU A 211 -19.34 23.96 -2.33
N PHE A 212 -18.53 23.07 -1.77
CA PHE A 212 -17.69 23.38 -0.61
C PHE A 212 -16.56 24.37 -0.97
N GLY A 213 -16.61 25.57 -0.41
CA GLY A 213 -15.61 26.64 -0.61
C GLY A 213 -14.51 26.71 0.47
N GLY A 214 -14.62 25.93 1.55
CA GLY A 214 -13.76 26.04 2.74
C GLY A 214 -12.38 25.38 2.63
N LEU A 215 -11.94 24.96 1.43
CA LEU A 215 -10.66 24.27 1.22
C LEU A 215 -9.44 25.01 1.80
N PHE A 216 -9.45 26.35 1.76
CA PHE A 216 -8.33 27.18 2.23
C PHE A 216 -8.56 27.82 3.60
N SER A 217 -9.63 27.45 4.29
CA SER A 217 -9.95 27.97 5.63
C SER A 217 -9.07 27.29 6.67
N LEU A 218 -8.20 28.05 7.34
CA LEU A 218 -7.40 27.55 8.46
C LEU A 218 -8.29 26.98 9.58
N LYS A 219 -9.45 27.60 9.82
CA LYS A 219 -10.43 27.11 10.79
C LYS A 219 -10.91 25.71 10.44
N THR A 220 -11.16 25.45 9.16
CA THR A 220 -11.64 24.14 8.68
C THR A 220 -10.52 23.10 8.70
N ILE A 221 -9.31 23.48 8.29
CA ILE A 221 -8.12 22.61 8.27
C ILE A 221 -7.77 22.09 9.67
N PHE A 222 -7.79 22.97 10.67
CA PHE A 222 -7.45 22.65 12.06
C PHE A 222 -8.66 22.32 12.95
N SER A 223 -9.84 22.11 12.35
CA SER A 223 -11.03 21.67 13.09
C SER A 223 -10.95 20.20 13.52
N GLY A 224 -11.75 19.80 14.51
CA GLY A 224 -11.84 18.41 14.95
C GLY A 224 -10.49 17.82 15.35
N ALA A 225 -10.17 16.64 14.82
CA ALA A 225 -8.93 15.91 15.08
C ALA A 225 -8.09 15.77 13.78
N PRO A 226 -7.31 16.79 13.38
CA PRO A 226 -6.53 16.76 12.13
C PRO A 226 -5.51 15.61 12.09
N GLY A 227 -5.01 15.15 13.22
CA GLY A 227 -4.14 13.98 13.30
C GLY A 227 -4.86 12.67 12.97
N VAL A 228 -6.10 12.48 13.41
CA VAL A 228 -6.91 11.32 13.02
C VAL A 228 -7.21 11.38 11.52
N GLY A 229 -7.54 12.56 10.99
CA GLY A 229 -7.69 12.78 9.54
C GLY A 229 -6.43 12.40 8.76
N LEU A 230 -5.23 12.79 9.24
CA LEU A 230 -3.96 12.41 8.64
C LEU A 230 -3.66 10.91 8.76
N ILE A 231 -4.05 10.23 9.85
CA ILE A 231 -3.90 8.77 9.98
C ILE A 231 -4.61 8.05 8.85
N PHE A 232 -5.87 8.41 8.60
CA PHE A 232 -6.64 7.84 7.50
C PHE A 232 -6.18 8.33 6.13
N ALA A 233 -5.76 9.59 6.00
CA ALA A 233 -5.19 10.09 4.76
C ALA A 233 -3.91 9.33 4.37
N VAL A 234 -3.01 9.07 5.32
CA VAL A 234 -1.79 8.27 5.07
C VAL A 234 -2.13 6.81 4.80
N LEU A 235 -3.08 6.22 5.54
CA LEU A 235 -3.57 4.86 5.30
C LEU A 235 -3.95 4.66 3.83
N SER A 236 -4.62 5.66 3.24
CA SER A 236 -5.06 5.64 1.84
C SER A 236 -3.93 5.58 0.81
N PHE A 237 -2.68 5.96 1.17
CA PHE A 237 -1.54 5.88 0.25
C PHE A 237 -0.66 4.65 0.48
N ILE A 238 -1.00 3.75 1.41
CA ILE A 238 -0.20 2.55 1.63
C ILE A 238 -0.32 1.63 0.40
N GLY A 239 0.81 1.08 -0.06
CA GLY A 239 0.87 0.23 -1.24
C GLY A 239 1.60 0.87 -2.42
N ILE A 240 1.89 2.18 -2.36
CA ILE A 240 2.70 2.86 -3.39
C ILE A 240 4.12 2.28 -3.51
N GLU A 241 4.63 1.66 -2.44
CA GLU A 241 5.92 1.00 -2.40
C GLU A 241 5.95 -0.34 -3.14
N ALA A 242 4.79 -0.91 -3.47
CA ALA A 242 4.68 -2.16 -4.24
C ALA A 242 5.35 -2.04 -5.62
N ALA A 243 5.54 -0.82 -6.13
CA ALA A 243 6.32 -0.54 -7.33
C ALA A 243 7.73 -1.17 -7.31
N ALA A 244 8.36 -1.26 -6.14
CA ALA A 244 9.68 -1.84 -5.99
C ALA A 244 9.69 -3.36 -6.18
N VAL A 245 8.56 -4.03 -5.98
CA VAL A 245 8.40 -5.48 -6.18
C VAL A 245 8.43 -5.82 -7.66
N PHE A 246 7.77 -5.03 -8.50
CA PHE A 246 7.74 -5.22 -9.96
C PHE A 246 9.00 -4.73 -10.68
N ARG A 247 10.08 -4.44 -9.95
CA ARG A 247 11.33 -3.94 -10.50
C ARG A 247 11.93 -4.91 -11.51
N ASP A 248 11.95 -6.20 -11.18
CA ASP A 248 12.57 -7.22 -12.03
C ASP A 248 11.75 -7.49 -13.31
N GLU A 249 10.47 -7.12 -13.30
CA GLU A 249 9.55 -7.23 -14.43
C GLU A 249 9.44 -5.94 -15.28
N ALA A 250 10.08 -4.86 -14.84
CA ALA A 250 10.05 -3.58 -15.52
C ALA A 250 10.98 -3.55 -16.75
N ARG A 251 10.52 -2.94 -17.85
CA ARG A 251 11.30 -2.78 -19.10
C ARG A 251 12.59 -2.00 -18.91
N ASP A 252 12.54 -0.95 -18.09
CA ASP A 252 13.69 -0.15 -17.65
C ASP A 252 13.48 0.10 -16.15
N PRO A 253 14.04 -0.75 -15.27
CA PRO A 253 13.74 -0.71 -13.85
C PRO A 253 14.02 0.65 -13.19
N ALA A 254 15.06 1.37 -13.63
CA ALA A 254 15.44 2.64 -13.04
C ALA A 254 14.46 3.77 -13.40
N ARG A 255 13.99 3.81 -14.65
CA ARG A 255 13.07 4.86 -15.11
C ARG A 255 11.61 4.51 -14.88
N THR A 256 11.25 3.25 -15.14
CA THR A 256 9.87 2.78 -15.14
C THR A 256 9.30 2.76 -13.73
N VAL A 257 10.01 2.15 -12.77
CA VAL A 257 9.56 2.08 -11.36
C VAL A 257 9.36 3.48 -10.81
N ARG A 258 10.36 4.36 -10.96
CA ARG A 258 10.28 5.76 -10.49
C ARG A 258 9.09 6.50 -11.08
N ARG A 259 8.94 6.49 -12.41
CA ARG A 259 7.83 7.18 -13.08
C ARG A 259 6.49 6.59 -12.66
N ALA A 260 6.40 5.27 -12.55
CA ALA A 260 5.18 4.60 -12.16
C ALA A 260 4.76 4.95 -10.73
N THR A 261 5.70 4.95 -9.78
CA THR A 261 5.43 5.35 -8.39
C THR A 261 4.97 6.81 -8.32
N VAL A 262 5.68 7.74 -8.97
CA VAL A 262 5.31 9.17 -8.96
C VAL A 262 3.92 9.38 -9.58
N ILE A 263 3.66 8.79 -10.76
CA ILE A 263 2.34 8.90 -11.41
C ILE A 263 1.25 8.34 -10.50
N SER A 264 1.48 7.17 -9.89
CA SER A 264 0.49 6.54 -9.01
C SER A 264 0.16 7.42 -7.81
N VAL A 265 1.19 7.95 -7.14
CA VAL A 265 1.02 8.85 -5.99
C VAL A 265 0.25 10.11 -6.38
N VAL A 266 0.59 10.75 -7.51
CA VAL A 266 -0.13 11.94 -7.99
C VAL A 266 -1.57 11.63 -8.33
N VAL A 267 -1.83 10.58 -9.12
CA VAL A 267 -3.19 10.22 -9.55
C VAL A 267 -4.07 9.89 -8.35
N VAL A 268 -3.57 9.07 -7.44
CA VAL A 268 -4.29 8.65 -6.23
C VAL A 268 -4.54 9.83 -5.29
N GLY A 269 -3.54 10.68 -5.08
CA GLY A 269 -3.69 11.85 -4.22
C GLY A 269 -4.66 12.88 -4.76
N LEU A 270 -4.63 13.14 -6.08
CA LEU A 270 -5.61 14.03 -6.72
C LEU A 270 -7.02 13.42 -6.68
N PHE A 271 -7.13 12.11 -6.94
CA PHE A 271 -8.39 11.39 -6.87
C PHE A 271 -9.02 11.49 -5.47
N TYR A 272 -8.30 11.12 -4.40
CA TYR A 272 -8.86 11.20 -3.05
C TYR A 272 -9.15 12.63 -2.58
N THR A 273 -8.32 13.60 -2.97
CA THR A 273 -8.58 15.02 -2.69
C THR A 273 -9.89 15.46 -3.35
N PHE A 274 -10.07 15.14 -4.63
CA PHE A 274 -11.27 15.51 -5.37
C PHE A 274 -12.52 14.80 -4.85
N THR A 275 -12.46 13.49 -4.64
CA THR A 275 -13.58 12.71 -4.13
C THR A 275 -13.99 13.13 -2.73
N SER A 276 -13.04 13.35 -1.81
CA SER A 276 -13.39 13.85 -0.47
C SER A 276 -14.04 15.23 -0.52
N TRP A 277 -13.52 16.14 -1.34
CA TRP A 277 -14.13 17.46 -1.58
C TRP A 277 -15.54 17.35 -2.20
N ALA A 278 -15.74 16.45 -3.16
CA ALA A 278 -17.04 16.22 -3.80
C ALA A 278 -18.05 15.62 -2.80
N VAL A 279 -17.66 14.62 -2.01
CA VAL A 279 -18.51 14.04 -0.96
C VAL A 279 -18.92 15.08 0.08
N ILE A 280 -17.97 15.92 0.55
CA ILE A 280 -18.29 17.04 1.45
C ILE A 280 -19.29 18.00 0.80
N SER A 281 -19.09 18.34 -0.48
CA SER A 281 -20.01 19.20 -1.23
C SER A 281 -21.40 18.59 -1.39
N GLY A 282 -21.49 17.27 -1.61
CA GLY A 282 -22.76 16.57 -1.80
C GLY A 282 -23.56 16.41 -0.50
N VAL A 283 -22.87 16.15 0.62
CA VAL A 283 -23.52 16.00 1.93
C VAL A 283 -23.81 17.36 2.59
N GLY A 284 -22.93 18.33 2.40
CA GLY A 284 -22.91 19.62 3.10
C GLY A 284 -21.82 19.65 4.18
N GLU A 285 -21.10 20.77 4.26
CA GLU A 285 -20.00 20.99 5.21
C GLU A 285 -20.46 20.82 6.66
N SER A 286 -21.64 21.34 7.01
CA SER A 286 -22.14 21.30 8.39
C SER A 286 -22.59 19.91 8.85
N ARG A 287 -22.88 19.00 7.91
CA ARG A 287 -23.48 17.68 8.19
C ARG A 287 -22.53 16.52 7.97
N VAL A 288 -21.47 16.69 7.17
CA VAL A 288 -20.60 15.58 6.74
C VAL A 288 -20.03 14.79 7.92
N VAL A 289 -19.61 15.46 9.00
CA VAL A 289 -19.07 14.80 10.20
C VAL A 289 -20.13 13.97 10.90
N GLN A 290 -21.32 14.55 11.10
CA GLN A 290 -22.43 13.86 11.76
C GLN A 290 -22.89 12.65 10.95
N THR A 291 -23.08 12.80 9.63
CA THR A 291 -23.47 11.71 8.74
C THR A 291 -22.42 10.59 8.74
N ALA A 292 -21.13 10.95 8.66
CA ALA A 292 -20.03 9.99 8.64
C ALA A 292 -19.87 9.23 9.97
N THR A 293 -20.24 9.86 11.09
CA THR A 293 -20.17 9.23 12.42
C THR A 293 -21.40 8.36 12.70
N ALA A 294 -22.58 8.79 12.24
CA ALA A 294 -23.84 8.08 12.49
C ALA A 294 -23.95 6.80 11.65
N ASP A 295 -23.48 6.83 10.41
CA ASP A 295 -23.50 5.68 9.51
C ASP A 295 -22.23 5.66 8.63
N PRO A 296 -21.07 5.27 9.20
CA PRO A 296 -19.81 5.23 8.46
C PRO A 296 -19.85 4.29 7.25
N GLU A 297 -20.62 3.20 7.35
CA GLU A 297 -20.70 2.16 6.32
C GLU A 297 -21.68 2.55 5.20
N GLY A 298 -22.76 3.25 5.55
CA GLY A 298 -23.80 3.65 4.60
C GLY A 298 -23.57 5.01 3.95
N LEU A 299 -22.72 5.91 4.49
CA LEU A 299 -22.55 7.26 3.94
C LEU A 299 -22.28 7.26 2.43
N PHE A 300 -21.31 6.47 1.96
CA PHE A 300 -20.93 6.50 0.56
C PHE A 300 -22.03 5.94 -0.35
N SER A 301 -22.73 4.90 0.10
CA SER A 301 -23.85 4.31 -0.65
C SER A 301 -25.09 5.22 -0.65
N ALA A 302 -25.32 5.97 0.43
CA ALA A 302 -26.39 6.96 0.52
C ALA A 302 -26.14 8.15 -0.41
N VAL A 303 -24.90 8.64 -0.49
CA VAL A 303 -24.51 9.69 -1.45
C VAL A 303 -24.63 9.16 -2.89
N ALA A 304 -24.19 7.93 -3.15
CA ALA A 304 -24.37 7.29 -4.46
C ALA A 304 -25.86 7.15 -4.82
N LEU A 305 -26.72 6.78 -3.87
CA LEU A 305 -28.17 6.67 -4.07
C LEU A 305 -28.79 8.02 -4.43
N GLN A 306 -28.39 9.09 -3.76
CA GLN A 306 -28.89 10.44 -4.00
C GLN A 306 -28.52 10.98 -5.39
N TYR A 307 -27.29 10.75 -5.85
CA TYR A 307 -26.76 11.37 -7.07
C TYR A 307 -26.82 10.45 -8.29
N LEU A 308 -26.52 9.16 -8.15
CA LEU A 308 -26.54 8.17 -9.24
C LEU A 308 -27.78 7.27 -9.25
N GLY A 309 -28.64 7.35 -8.22
CA GLY A 309 -29.82 6.51 -8.09
C GLY A 309 -29.49 5.09 -7.62
N ARG A 310 -30.52 4.24 -7.59
CA ARG A 310 -30.44 2.90 -6.98
C ARG A 310 -29.37 2.00 -7.62
N VAL A 311 -29.34 1.98 -8.95
CA VAL A 311 -28.37 1.17 -9.71
C VAL A 311 -26.93 1.61 -9.41
N GLY A 312 -26.69 2.92 -9.31
CA GLY A 312 -25.38 3.45 -8.95
C GLY A 312 -24.96 3.05 -7.54
N ALA A 313 -25.86 3.19 -6.56
CA ALA A 313 -25.60 2.78 -5.18
C ALA A 313 -25.28 1.28 -5.07
N ASP A 314 -26.11 0.42 -5.67
CA ASP A 314 -25.94 -1.03 -5.62
C ASP A 314 -24.61 -1.46 -6.28
N LEU A 315 -24.24 -0.84 -7.40
CA LEU A 315 -22.96 -1.08 -8.07
C LEU A 315 -21.79 -0.62 -7.22
N THR A 316 -21.88 0.55 -6.58
CA THR A 316 -20.86 1.07 -5.67
C THR A 316 -20.59 0.13 -4.50
N VAL A 317 -21.64 -0.39 -3.83
CA VAL A 317 -21.47 -1.31 -2.70
C VAL A 317 -20.89 -2.65 -3.17
N ALA A 318 -21.39 -3.21 -4.28
CA ALA A 318 -20.86 -4.45 -4.84
C ALA A 318 -19.37 -4.31 -5.19
N MET A 319 -18.99 -3.19 -5.81
CA MET A 319 -17.61 -2.92 -6.16
C MET A 319 -16.73 -2.68 -4.94
N PHE A 320 -17.24 -2.02 -3.89
CA PHE A 320 -16.52 -1.83 -2.63
C PHE A 320 -16.15 -3.19 -2.00
N VAL A 321 -17.11 -4.12 -1.95
CA VAL A 321 -16.88 -5.48 -1.44
C VAL A 321 -15.83 -6.22 -2.27
N THR A 322 -15.93 -6.18 -3.60
CA THR A 322 -14.96 -6.85 -4.48
C THR A 322 -13.57 -6.22 -4.41
N SER A 323 -13.49 -4.88 -4.29
CA SER A 323 -12.25 -4.11 -4.15
C SER A 323 -11.54 -4.46 -2.85
N THR A 324 -12.30 -4.49 -1.75
CA THR A 324 -11.78 -4.83 -0.41
C THR A 324 -11.28 -6.28 -0.37
N PHE A 325 -12.00 -7.22 -1.00
CA PHE A 325 -11.54 -8.61 -1.11
C PHE A 325 -10.27 -8.75 -1.94
N ALA A 326 -10.19 -8.06 -3.09
CA ALA A 326 -9.01 -8.05 -3.94
C ALA A 326 -7.79 -7.45 -3.21
N ALA A 327 -8.00 -6.39 -2.43
CA ALA A 327 -6.99 -5.80 -1.56
C ALA A 327 -6.53 -6.80 -0.50
N ALA A 328 -7.46 -7.46 0.20
CA ALA A 328 -7.13 -8.47 1.21
C ALA A 328 -6.30 -9.62 0.61
N LEU A 329 -6.69 -10.14 -0.55
CA LEU A 329 -5.91 -11.19 -1.23
C LEU A 329 -4.49 -10.71 -1.60
N THR A 330 -4.36 -9.49 -2.11
CA THR A 330 -3.06 -8.91 -2.47
C THR A 330 -2.16 -8.75 -1.24
N TRP A 331 -2.70 -8.18 -0.16
CA TRP A 331 -1.97 -8.01 1.10
C TRP A 331 -1.58 -9.33 1.75
N HIS A 332 -2.45 -10.34 1.67
CA HIS A 332 -2.14 -11.67 2.13
C HIS A 332 -0.92 -12.27 1.41
N ASN A 333 -0.90 -12.15 0.08
CA ASN A 333 0.22 -12.64 -0.73
C ASN A 333 1.51 -11.86 -0.43
N ILE A 334 1.44 -10.54 -0.24
CA ILE A 334 2.58 -9.71 0.18
C ILE A 334 3.13 -10.18 1.53
N LEU A 335 2.27 -10.32 2.55
CA LEU A 335 2.65 -10.75 3.89
C LEU A 335 3.22 -12.18 3.90
N ALA A 336 2.66 -13.09 3.10
CA ALA A 336 3.17 -14.45 2.98
C ALA A 336 4.58 -14.48 2.37
N ARG A 337 4.81 -13.72 1.29
CA ARG A 337 6.15 -13.55 0.66
C ARG A 337 7.14 -12.85 1.61
N TYR A 338 6.67 -11.86 2.36
CA TYR A 338 7.48 -11.15 3.36
C TYR A 338 7.90 -12.09 4.50
N THR A 339 6.96 -12.90 5.01
CA THR A 339 7.21 -13.92 6.04
C THR A 339 8.21 -14.95 5.56
N PHE A 340 8.05 -15.45 4.32
CA PHE A 340 8.98 -16.38 3.70
C PHE A 340 10.40 -15.79 3.60
N SER A 341 10.54 -14.53 3.18
CA SER A 341 11.82 -13.83 3.02
C SER A 341 12.54 -13.58 4.36
N LEU A 342 11.82 -13.26 5.42
CA LEU A 342 12.41 -13.15 6.76
C LEU A 342 12.79 -14.53 7.33
N ALA A 343 11.94 -15.54 7.13
CA ALA A 343 12.20 -16.91 7.58
C ALA A 343 13.41 -17.55 6.88
N SER A 344 13.58 -17.33 5.58
CA SER A 344 14.71 -17.88 4.82
C SER A 344 16.06 -17.31 5.27
N ARG A 345 16.03 -16.11 5.87
CA ARG A 345 17.19 -15.45 6.48
C ARG A 345 17.39 -15.80 7.95
N GLY A 346 16.60 -16.73 8.50
CA GLY A 346 16.65 -17.12 9.91
C GLY A 346 16.21 -16.03 10.88
N LEU A 347 15.37 -15.08 10.44
CA LEU A 347 14.76 -14.06 11.30
C LEU A 347 13.40 -14.52 11.84
N LEU A 348 12.79 -15.53 11.23
CA LEU A 348 11.60 -16.21 11.73
C LEU A 348 11.89 -17.73 11.74
N PRO A 349 11.02 -18.56 12.35
CA PRO A 349 11.18 -20.01 12.27
C PRO A 349 11.37 -20.46 10.82
N THR A 350 12.48 -21.12 10.52
CA THR A 350 12.88 -21.51 9.14
C THR A 350 11.86 -22.44 8.48
N THR A 351 11.02 -23.09 9.29
CA THR A 351 9.84 -23.81 8.84
C THR A 351 8.88 -22.97 7.99
N LEU A 352 8.84 -21.64 8.17
CA LEU A 352 7.97 -20.74 7.41
C LEU A 352 8.53 -20.39 6.02
N SER A 353 9.80 -20.71 5.73
CA SER A 353 10.40 -20.51 4.40
C SER A 353 10.30 -21.74 3.49
N VAL A 354 9.28 -22.58 3.69
CA VAL A 354 9.03 -23.76 2.85
C VAL A 354 8.00 -23.42 1.77
N SER A 355 8.38 -23.61 0.51
CA SER A 355 7.48 -23.46 -0.64
C SER A 355 6.61 -24.71 -0.82
N HIS A 356 5.40 -24.52 -1.35
CA HIS A 356 4.48 -25.63 -1.59
C HIS A 356 4.98 -26.51 -2.75
N PRO A 357 5.12 -27.84 -2.59
CA PRO A 357 5.71 -28.70 -3.63
C PRO A 357 5.02 -28.63 -4.99
N LYS A 358 3.69 -28.46 -5.01
CA LYS A 358 2.89 -28.41 -6.24
C LYS A 358 2.62 -27.00 -6.78
N HIS A 359 2.61 -25.99 -5.89
CA HIS A 359 2.11 -24.65 -6.23
C HIS A 359 3.21 -23.59 -6.22
N GLY A 360 4.38 -23.87 -5.61
CA GLY A 360 5.45 -22.88 -5.44
C GLY A 360 5.16 -21.80 -4.39
N SER A 361 3.93 -21.71 -3.87
CA SER A 361 3.50 -20.71 -2.89
C SER A 361 4.25 -20.78 -1.56
N PRO A 362 4.42 -19.64 -0.85
CA PRO A 362 4.91 -19.61 0.54
C PRO A 362 3.82 -20.06 1.53
N HIS A 363 3.28 -21.27 1.33
CA HIS A 363 2.05 -21.74 1.99
C HIS A 363 2.09 -21.73 3.52
N ARG A 364 3.23 -22.03 4.16
CA ARG A 364 3.33 -22.00 5.63
C ARG A 364 3.33 -20.56 6.16
N GLY A 365 3.95 -19.63 5.45
CA GLY A 365 3.86 -18.21 5.73
C GLY A 365 2.43 -17.69 5.57
N ALA A 366 1.76 -18.08 4.49
CA ALA A 366 0.35 -17.74 4.25
C ALA A 366 -0.57 -18.22 5.39
N VAL A 367 -0.44 -19.50 5.79
CA VAL A 367 -1.20 -20.06 6.92
C VAL A 367 -0.90 -19.33 8.22
N ALA A 368 0.37 -19.01 8.51
CA ALA A 368 0.74 -18.29 9.73
C ALA A 368 0.12 -16.89 9.78
N VAL A 369 0.17 -16.14 8.68
CA VAL A 369 -0.45 -14.81 8.57
C VAL A 369 -1.97 -14.91 8.78
N ALA A 370 -2.64 -15.84 8.10
CA ALA A 370 -4.08 -16.03 8.28
C ALA A 370 -4.45 -16.46 9.71
N ALA A 371 -3.64 -17.31 10.34
CA ALA A 371 -3.87 -17.75 11.71
C ALA A 371 -3.73 -16.59 12.71
N VAL A 372 -2.71 -15.74 12.56
CA VAL A 372 -2.52 -14.53 13.40
C VAL A 372 -3.70 -13.57 13.21
N THR A 373 -4.08 -13.29 11.96
CA THR A 373 -5.23 -12.42 11.65
C THR A 373 -6.52 -12.99 12.25
N GLY A 374 -6.78 -14.28 12.05
CA GLY A 374 -7.96 -14.95 12.61
C GLY A 374 -7.98 -14.94 14.13
N ALA A 375 -6.82 -15.12 14.79
CA ALA A 375 -6.72 -15.06 16.24
C ALA A 375 -7.00 -13.65 16.80
N VAL A 376 -6.51 -12.60 16.14
CA VAL A 376 -6.80 -11.21 16.55
C VAL A 376 -8.28 -10.89 16.37
N LEU A 377 -8.88 -11.26 15.23
CA LEU A 377 -10.31 -11.07 14.98
C LEU A 377 -11.15 -11.83 16.00
N ALA A 378 -10.87 -13.13 16.21
CA ALA A 378 -11.55 -13.97 17.19
C ALA A 378 -11.40 -13.41 18.61
N GLY A 379 -10.20 -12.94 18.98
CA GLY A 379 -9.94 -12.27 20.23
C GLY A 379 -10.86 -11.07 20.43
N GLY A 380 -10.85 -10.13 19.48
CA GLY A 380 -11.70 -8.93 19.50
C GLY A 380 -13.20 -9.24 19.61
N ILE A 381 -13.66 -10.29 18.92
CA ILE A 381 -15.05 -10.75 19.00
C ILE A 381 -15.38 -11.28 20.41
N VAL A 382 -14.50 -12.10 21.00
CA VAL A 382 -14.72 -12.70 22.32
C VAL A 382 -14.78 -11.66 23.43
N ILE A 383 -13.98 -10.59 23.34
CA ILE A 383 -14.01 -9.48 24.30
C ILE A 383 -15.07 -8.42 23.97
N GLY A 384 -15.84 -8.60 22.89
CA GLY A 384 -16.97 -7.74 22.54
C GLY A 384 -16.59 -6.38 21.96
N LEU A 385 -15.44 -6.27 21.29
CA LEU A 385 -15.05 -5.00 20.65
C LEU A 385 -15.93 -4.68 19.44
N ASP A 386 -16.22 -3.40 19.26
CA ASP A 386 -16.86 -2.88 18.06
C ASP A 386 -15.93 -3.00 16.85
N PRO A 387 -16.41 -3.51 15.69
CA PRO A 387 -15.58 -3.72 14.52
C PRO A 387 -14.91 -2.43 14.02
N MET A 388 -15.67 -1.34 13.88
CA MET A 388 -15.20 -0.15 13.18
C MET A 388 -14.50 0.83 14.14
N SER A 389 -15.16 1.19 15.24
CA SER A 389 -14.67 2.19 16.19
C SER A 389 -13.52 1.68 17.06
N GLU A 390 -13.39 0.36 17.24
CA GLU A 390 -12.30 -0.24 18.02
C GLU A 390 -11.36 -1.05 17.16
N ILE A 391 -11.75 -2.24 16.67
CA ILE A 391 -10.80 -3.15 16.01
C ILE A 391 -10.14 -2.51 14.78
N TYR A 392 -10.94 -1.99 13.85
CA TYR A 392 -10.44 -1.34 12.64
C TYR A 392 -9.63 -0.09 12.96
N THR A 393 -10.16 0.78 13.81
CA THR A 393 -9.54 2.06 14.12
C THR A 393 -8.21 1.88 14.86
N TRP A 394 -8.12 0.95 15.82
CA TRP A 394 -6.88 0.67 16.55
C TRP A 394 -5.82 0.00 15.68
N THR A 395 -6.21 -1.00 14.88
CA THR A 395 -5.27 -1.69 13.96
C THR A 395 -4.82 -0.78 12.83
N SER A 396 -5.72 0.00 12.23
CA SER A 396 -5.39 1.00 11.22
C SER A 396 -4.48 2.09 11.79
N GLY A 397 -4.75 2.55 13.01
CA GLY A 397 -3.89 3.50 13.72
C GLY A 397 -2.47 2.99 13.91
N LEU A 398 -2.34 1.79 14.48
CA LEU A 398 -1.05 1.13 14.66
C LEU A 398 -0.33 0.94 13.33
N GLY A 399 -1.04 0.42 12.33
CA GLY A 399 -0.51 0.16 10.99
C GLY A 399 -0.02 1.42 10.29
N SER A 400 -0.82 2.50 10.29
CA SER A 400 -0.47 3.77 9.65
C SER A 400 0.70 4.47 10.35
N ILE A 401 0.71 4.51 11.68
CA ILE A 401 1.82 5.11 12.45
C ILE A 401 3.11 4.32 12.19
N GLY A 402 3.03 2.98 12.26
CA GLY A 402 4.15 2.11 11.95
C GLY A 402 4.66 2.31 10.52
N TYR A 403 3.76 2.44 9.54
CA TYR A 403 4.10 2.77 8.15
C TYR A 403 4.83 4.11 8.03
N VAL A 404 4.36 5.18 8.66
CA VAL A 404 5.08 6.48 8.67
C VAL A 404 6.48 6.33 9.25
N VAL A 405 6.65 5.55 10.32
CA VAL A 405 7.98 5.26 10.89
C VAL A 405 8.85 4.50 9.89
N LEU A 406 8.33 3.54 9.14
CA LEU A 406 9.07 2.86 8.06
C LEU A 406 9.55 3.84 6.98
N LEU A 407 8.72 4.80 6.60
CA LEU A 407 9.09 5.83 5.63
C LEU A 407 10.19 6.76 6.18
N ILE A 408 10.10 7.17 7.45
CA ILE A 408 11.12 7.99 8.12
C ILE A 408 12.46 7.25 8.18
N LEU A 409 12.45 5.98 8.58
CA LEU A 409 13.65 5.13 8.62
C LEU A 409 14.25 4.97 7.22
N THR A 410 13.41 4.84 6.20
CA THR A 410 13.85 4.75 4.81
C THR A 410 14.47 6.05 4.32
N CYS A 411 13.87 7.22 4.60
CA CYS A 411 14.50 8.52 4.33
C CYS A 411 15.86 8.65 5.02
N SER A 412 15.93 8.25 6.29
CA SER A 412 17.18 8.27 7.07
C SER A 412 18.25 7.38 6.43
N ALA A 413 17.84 6.20 5.93
CA ALA A 413 18.71 5.28 5.23
C ALA A 413 19.20 5.83 3.88
N VAL A 414 18.33 6.47 3.10
CA VAL A 414 18.69 7.14 1.84
C VAL A 414 19.75 8.21 2.09
N LEU A 415 19.52 9.06 3.10
CA LEU A 415 20.46 10.12 3.47
C LEU A 415 21.81 9.56 3.95
N ALA A 416 21.81 8.51 4.77
CA ALA A 416 23.02 7.87 5.26
C ALA A 416 23.80 7.14 4.14
N PHE A 417 23.08 6.49 3.22
CA PHE A 417 23.66 5.76 2.10
C PHE A 417 24.40 6.71 1.15
N PHE A 418 23.74 7.76 0.67
CA PHE A 418 24.34 8.70 -0.28
C PHE A 418 25.41 9.61 0.35
N ARG A 419 25.48 9.71 1.68
CA ARG A 419 26.61 10.37 2.36
C ARG A 419 27.90 9.54 2.35
N ARG A 420 27.78 8.21 2.23
CA ARG A 420 28.91 7.27 2.32
C ARG A 420 29.37 6.80 0.95
N GLU A 421 28.43 6.49 0.07
CA GLU A 421 28.69 5.87 -1.22
C GLU A 421 28.90 6.92 -2.32
N PRO A 422 29.97 6.81 -3.14
CA PRO A 422 30.16 7.66 -4.31
C PRO A 422 29.01 7.51 -5.30
N HIS A 423 28.44 8.62 -5.76
CA HIS A 423 27.28 8.60 -6.64
C HIS A 423 27.28 9.74 -7.66
N GLY A 424 26.66 9.51 -8.83
CA GLY A 424 26.45 10.52 -9.87
C GLY A 424 25.08 11.23 -9.79
N ALA A 425 24.27 10.95 -8.77
CA ALA A 425 22.93 11.51 -8.63
C ALA A 425 22.96 12.95 -8.09
N PRO A 426 22.04 13.83 -8.53
CA PRO A 426 22.01 15.23 -8.11
C PRO A 426 21.60 15.39 -6.63
N VAL A 427 22.17 16.40 -5.96
CA VAL A 427 21.92 16.73 -4.53
C VAL A 427 20.43 16.93 -4.22
N THR A 428 19.68 17.46 -5.18
CA THR A 428 18.22 17.63 -5.04
C THR A 428 17.50 16.32 -4.75
N ARG A 429 17.99 15.21 -5.32
CA ARG A 429 17.37 13.87 -5.17
C ARG A 429 17.98 13.05 -4.05
N THR A 430 19.24 13.26 -3.70
CA THR A 430 19.95 12.47 -2.68
C THR A 430 19.90 13.09 -1.29
N LEU A 431 19.72 14.42 -1.19
CA LEU A 431 19.72 15.15 0.08
C LEU A 431 18.48 15.99 0.29
N ILE A 432 18.18 16.94 -0.61
CA ILE A 432 17.14 17.97 -0.36
C ILE A 432 15.74 17.33 -0.28
N ALA A 433 15.33 16.62 -1.33
CA ALA A 433 14.01 15.97 -1.36
C ALA A 433 13.80 14.97 -0.21
N PRO A 434 14.71 14.00 0.05
CA PRO A 434 14.54 13.07 1.17
C PRO A 434 14.57 13.76 2.54
N LEU A 435 15.34 14.85 2.72
CA LEU A 435 15.37 15.60 3.98
C LEU A 435 14.04 16.33 4.22
N ILE A 436 13.52 17.05 3.23
CA ILE A 436 12.23 17.75 3.35
C ILE A 436 11.10 16.73 3.53
N GLY A 437 11.13 15.62 2.78
CA GLY A 437 10.20 14.52 2.95
C GLY A 437 10.24 13.93 4.36
N MET A 438 11.44 13.72 4.93
CA MET A 438 11.61 13.24 6.31
C MET A 438 11.04 14.22 7.33
N VAL A 439 11.29 15.53 7.18
CA VAL A 439 10.72 16.56 8.05
C VAL A 439 9.19 16.56 7.97
N GLY A 440 8.63 16.44 6.75
CA GLY A 440 7.18 16.32 6.55
C GLY A 440 6.60 15.07 7.21
N LEU A 441 7.26 13.92 7.06
CA LEU A 441 6.83 12.67 7.71
C LEU A 441 6.93 12.75 9.24
N LEU A 442 7.95 13.41 9.79
CA LEU A 442 8.09 13.65 11.22
C LEU A 442 6.98 14.58 11.74
N ALA A 443 6.61 15.62 10.98
CA ALA A 443 5.50 16.49 11.31
C ALA A 443 4.17 15.73 11.30
N ILE A 444 3.92 14.93 10.26
CA ILE A 444 2.75 14.04 10.19
C ILE A 444 2.73 13.11 11.41
N LEU A 445 3.83 12.41 11.70
CA LEU A 445 3.93 11.51 12.85
C LEU A 445 3.62 12.22 14.17
N ALA A 446 4.17 13.42 14.38
CA ALA A 446 3.90 14.20 15.57
C ALA A 446 2.41 14.53 15.71
N ILE A 447 1.75 14.98 14.63
CA ILE A 447 0.32 15.30 14.63
C ILE A 447 -0.52 14.04 14.87
N MET A 448 -0.16 12.90 14.27
CA MET A 448 -0.82 11.60 14.53
C MET A 448 -0.73 11.21 16.01
N LEU A 449 0.46 11.31 16.61
CA LEU A 449 0.67 10.95 18.02
C LEU A 449 -0.07 11.88 18.98
N LEU A 450 -0.18 13.17 18.66
CA LEU A 450 -0.95 14.14 19.45
C LEU A 450 -2.46 13.87 19.44
N ASN A 451 -2.97 13.15 18.45
CA ASN A 451 -4.39 12.79 18.35
C ASN A 451 -4.64 11.28 18.47
N LEU A 452 -3.64 10.51 18.91
CA LEU A 452 -3.73 9.06 19.04
C LEU A 452 -4.79 8.65 20.07
N ASP A 453 -4.92 9.38 21.17
CA ASP A 453 -5.93 9.07 22.19
C ASP A 453 -7.36 9.18 21.62
N LEU A 454 -7.62 10.14 20.73
CA LEU A 454 -8.92 10.29 20.07
C LEU A 454 -9.22 9.10 19.15
N LEU A 455 -8.21 8.64 18.41
CA LEU A 455 -8.29 7.44 17.59
C LEU A 455 -8.53 6.19 18.47
N ALA A 456 -7.88 6.11 19.62
CA ALA A 456 -7.97 5.00 20.55
C ALA A 456 -9.25 5.01 21.41
N GLY A 457 -10.29 5.77 21.01
CA GLY A 457 -11.54 5.88 21.77
C GLY A 457 -11.38 6.53 23.15
N ASN A 458 -10.41 7.45 23.29
CA ASN A 458 -9.95 8.04 24.55
C ASN A 458 -9.38 7.03 25.56
N SER A 459 -9.03 5.82 25.11
CA SER A 459 -8.35 4.82 25.94
C SER A 459 -6.84 5.01 25.92
N ARG A 460 -6.31 5.62 26.99
CA ARG A 460 -4.86 5.79 27.16
C ARG A 460 -4.10 4.46 27.14
N VAL A 461 -4.73 3.38 27.60
CA VAL A 461 -4.15 2.03 27.57
C VAL A 461 -3.90 1.59 26.13
N VAL A 462 -4.89 1.76 25.26
CA VAL A 462 -4.78 1.38 23.85
C VAL A 462 -3.70 2.22 23.15
N SER A 463 -3.66 3.53 23.36
CA SER A 463 -2.60 4.40 22.82
C SER A 463 -1.19 3.96 23.24
N VAL A 464 -1.02 3.62 24.53
CA VAL A 464 0.26 3.11 25.05
C VAL A 464 0.60 1.77 24.41
N VAL A 465 -0.36 0.85 24.29
CA VAL A 465 -0.16 -0.45 23.64
C VAL A 465 0.28 -0.27 22.19
N ILE A 466 -0.34 0.65 21.43
CA ILE A 466 0.06 0.96 20.05
C ILE A 466 1.53 1.39 20.00
N ILE A 467 1.91 2.40 20.80
CA ILE A 467 3.27 2.94 20.80
C ILE A 467 4.29 1.89 21.24
N VAL A 468 4.02 1.19 22.35
CA VAL A 468 4.92 0.18 22.91
C VAL A 468 5.11 -0.97 21.93
N SER A 469 4.04 -1.42 21.25
CA SER A 469 4.13 -2.51 20.26
C SER A 469 5.02 -2.14 19.08
N LEU A 470 4.92 -0.90 18.56
CA LEU A 470 5.77 -0.41 17.48
C LEU A 470 7.24 -0.29 17.90
N ILE A 471 7.49 0.26 19.10
CA ILE A 471 8.85 0.36 19.66
C ILE A 471 9.44 -1.03 19.89
N ALA A 472 8.66 -1.94 20.49
CA ALA A 472 9.09 -3.30 20.76
C ALA A 472 9.42 -4.05 19.46
N ALA A 473 8.55 -3.96 18.44
CA ALA A 473 8.78 -4.57 17.14
C ALA A 473 10.11 -4.10 16.51
N PHE A 474 10.38 -2.78 16.52
CA PHE A 474 11.64 -2.26 16.01
C PHE A 474 12.85 -2.68 16.88
N ALA A 475 12.69 -2.68 18.21
CA ALA A 475 13.75 -3.05 19.16
C ALA A 475 14.15 -4.53 19.09
N LEU A 476 13.31 -5.42 18.55
CA LEU A 476 13.69 -6.81 18.26
C LEU A 476 14.86 -6.90 17.25
N GLY A 477 15.06 -5.89 16.40
CA GLY A 477 16.15 -5.86 15.43
C GLY A 477 17.55 -6.03 16.02
N PRO A 478 17.99 -5.12 16.90
CA PRO A 478 19.26 -5.24 17.62
C PRO A 478 19.38 -6.53 18.45
N VAL A 479 18.30 -6.99 19.08
CA VAL A 479 18.29 -8.20 19.92
C VAL A 479 18.56 -9.44 19.07
N VAL A 480 17.76 -9.63 18.02
CA VAL A 480 17.90 -10.76 17.07
C VAL A 480 19.22 -10.68 16.32
N GLY A 481 19.65 -9.47 15.93
CA GLY A 481 20.92 -9.25 15.25
C GLY A 481 22.14 -9.68 16.08
N LYS A 482 22.06 -9.55 17.41
CA LYS A 482 23.09 -10.02 18.36
C LYS A 482 22.98 -11.52 18.65
N LEU A 483 21.77 -12.02 18.90
CA LEU A 483 21.54 -13.43 19.26
C LEU A 483 21.76 -14.40 18.09
N LEU A 484 21.51 -13.96 16.85
CA LEU A 484 21.63 -14.77 15.64
C LEU A 484 22.60 -14.11 14.64
N PRO A 485 23.93 -14.12 14.88
CA PRO A 485 24.91 -13.41 14.04
C PRO A 485 25.05 -13.97 12.60
N ALA A 486 24.55 -15.18 12.35
CA ALA A 486 24.45 -15.77 11.02
C ALA A 486 23.19 -15.32 10.25
N SER A 487 22.12 -14.94 10.95
CA SER A 487 20.84 -14.56 10.33
C SER A 487 20.87 -13.17 9.69
N GLY A 488 20.16 -12.97 8.59
CA GLY A 488 19.98 -11.64 7.98
C GLY A 488 21.24 -11.01 7.35
N ARG A 489 22.28 -11.78 7.02
CA ARG A 489 23.35 -11.29 6.12
C ARG A 489 22.76 -11.08 4.72
N GLN A 490 23.08 -9.95 4.08
CA GLN A 490 22.83 -9.79 2.64
C GLN A 490 23.98 -10.47 1.88
N GLU A 491 23.65 -11.19 0.81
CA GLU A 491 24.64 -11.73 -0.14
C GLU A 491 25.33 -10.61 -0.94
#